data_AF-A0A2T3MXP9-F1
#
_entry.id   AF-A0A2T3MXP9-F1
#
_cell.length_a   1.000
_cell.length_b   1.000
_cell.length_c   1.000
_cell.angle_alpha   90.00
_cell.angle_beta   90.00
_cell.angle_gamma   90.00
#
_symmetry.space_group_name_H-M   'P 1'
#
loop_
_entity.id
_entity.type
_entity.pdbx_description
1 polymer ?
#
loop_
_entity_poly.entity_id
_entity_poly.type
_entity_poly.pdbx_seq_one_letter_code
_entity_poly.pdbx_strand_id
1 'polypeptide(L)'
;MTVRSFYERASSLRQLWELNDKPQVAENNGVMFGFTALGWPIVNHGGHINCEQMWVLLSNDDQATSYIQLVDKKSLKSGAYNSCFYQISDGKWLELLYENETIRINGFLTNQVSSF
;
A
#
# COMPACT_ATOMS: atom_id res chain seq x y z
N MET A 1 13.39 -1.60 -3.17
CA MET A 1 12.13 -0.88 -2.82
C MET A 1 12.32 0.01 -1.59
N THR A 2 11.68 1.20 -1.55
CA THR A 2 11.71 2.10 -0.37
C THR A 2 10.31 2.67 -0.05
N VAL A 3 10.13 3.19 1.16
CA VAL A 3 8.92 3.96 1.55
C VAL A 3 8.69 5.13 0.59
N ARG A 4 9.77 5.83 0.23
CA ARG A 4 9.72 6.96 -0.69
C ARG A 4 9.19 6.57 -2.06
N SER A 5 9.71 5.50 -2.65
CA SER A 5 9.26 5.04 -3.98
C SER A 5 7.79 4.59 -3.96
N PHE A 6 7.35 3.92 -2.88
CA PHE A 6 5.94 3.58 -2.67
C PHE A 6 5.04 4.82 -2.62
N TYR A 7 5.46 5.83 -1.85
CA TYR A 7 4.71 7.08 -1.69
C TYR A 7 4.67 7.89 -2.98
N GLU A 8 5.80 8.01 -3.68
CA GLU A 8 5.90 8.67 -4.99
C GLU A 8 4.94 8.02 -5.99
N ARG A 9 4.87 6.68 -6.02
CA ARG A 9 3.92 5.97 -6.88
C ARG A 9 2.47 6.26 -6.51
N ALA A 10 2.11 6.17 -5.24
CA ALA A 10 0.75 6.48 -4.77
C ALA A 10 0.36 7.95 -5.08
N SER A 11 1.29 8.88 -4.91
CA SER A 11 1.10 10.30 -5.23
C SER A 11 0.89 10.52 -6.72
N SER A 12 1.66 9.85 -7.59
CA SER A 12 1.47 9.93 -9.04
C SER A 12 0.10 9.42 -9.48
N LEU A 13 -0.38 8.31 -8.89
CA LEU A 13 -1.73 7.81 -9.17
C LEU A 13 -2.82 8.78 -8.71
N ARG A 14 -2.64 9.44 -7.55
CA ARG A 14 -3.55 10.49 -7.07
C ARG A 14 -3.55 11.73 -7.98
N GLN A 15 -2.39 12.12 -8.52
CA GLN A 15 -2.32 13.21 -9.50
C GLN A 15 -3.05 12.85 -10.79
N LEU A 16 -2.89 11.61 -11.28
CA LEU A 16 -3.66 11.12 -12.43
C LEU A 16 -5.16 11.15 -12.14
N TRP A 17 -5.59 10.77 -10.94
CA TRP A 17 -7.00 10.87 -10.55
C TRP A 17 -7.54 12.30 -10.62
N GLU A 18 -6.80 13.28 -10.10
CA GLU A 18 -7.20 14.70 -10.20
C GLU A 18 -7.28 15.19 -11.66
N LEU A 19 -6.38 14.73 -12.52
CA LEU A 19 -6.31 15.15 -13.93
C LEU A 19 -7.34 14.49 -14.84
N ASN A 20 -7.94 13.36 -14.45
CA ASN A 20 -8.84 12.56 -15.27
C ASN A 20 -10.29 12.59 -14.78
N ASP A 21 -10.75 13.73 -14.26
CA ASP A 21 -12.12 13.92 -13.73
C ASP A 21 -12.50 12.92 -12.62
N LYS A 22 -11.52 12.52 -11.79
CA LYS A 22 -11.73 11.80 -10.53
C LYS A 22 -12.52 10.50 -10.71
N PRO A 23 -12.03 9.56 -11.54
CA PRO A 23 -12.75 8.34 -11.83
C PRO A 23 -12.92 7.50 -10.55
N GLN A 24 -13.99 6.71 -10.50
CA GLN A 24 -14.21 5.78 -9.37
C GLN A 24 -13.22 4.61 -9.39
N VAL A 25 -12.81 4.19 -10.59
CA VAL A 25 -11.92 3.05 -10.82
C VAL A 25 -10.91 3.38 -11.91
N ALA A 26 -9.75 2.75 -11.84
CA ALA A 26 -8.71 2.81 -12.85
C ALA A 26 -8.00 1.45 -12.98
N GLU A 27 -7.21 1.31 -14.04
CA GLU A 27 -6.35 0.15 -14.27
C GLU A 27 -4.90 0.61 -14.42
N ASN A 28 -3.97 -0.14 -13.84
CA ASN A 28 -2.55 0.01 -14.11
C ASN A 28 -1.88 -1.36 -14.12
N ASN A 29 -1.27 -1.72 -15.26
CA ASN A 29 -0.57 -2.99 -15.47
C ASN A 29 -1.42 -4.22 -15.05
N GLY A 30 -2.69 -4.27 -15.45
CA GLY A 30 -3.59 -5.37 -15.11
C GLY A 30 -4.11 -5.37 -13.65
N VAL A 31 -3.70 -4.42 -12.82
CA VAL A 31 -4.31 -4.21 -11.49
C VAL A 31 -5.46 -3.23 -11.62
N MET A 32 -6.68 -3.70 -11.38
CA MET A 32 -7.86 -2.86 -11.20
C MET A 32 -7.90 -2.30 -9.78
N PHE A 33 -8.07 -0.99 -9.63
CA PHE A 33 -8.11 -0.32 -8.34
C PHE A 33 -9.14 0.81 -8.32
N GLY A 34 -9.59 1.17 -7.11
CA GLY A 34 -10.42 2.33 -6.86
C GLY A 34 -9.64 3.46 -6.20
N PHE A 35 -10.37 4.48 -5.74
CA PHE A 35 -9.79 5.58 -5.01
C PHE A 35 -10.57 5.83 -3.71
N THR A 36 -9.87 6.29 -2.67
CA THR A 36 -10.50 6.86 -1.48
C THR A 36 -11.24 8.16 -1.83
N ALA A 37 -12.03 8.70 -0.91
CA ALA A 37 -12.72 9.97 -1.14
C ALA A 37 -11.75 11.15 -1.40
N LEU A 38 -10.48 11.02 -0.99
CA LEU A 38 -9.41 12.00 -1.23
C LEU A 38 -8.49 11.66 -2.41
N GLY A 39 -8.86 10.65 -3.20
CA GLY A 39 -8.17 10.29 -4.43
C GLY A 39 -6.95 9.39 -4.24
N TRP A 40 -6.79 8.74 -3.08
CA TRP A 40 -5.67 7.81 -2.88
C TRP A 40 -6.00 6.41 -3.43
N PRO A 41 -5.06 5.76 -4.14
CA PRO A 41 -5.33 4.53 -4.88
C PRO A 41 -5.50 3.33 -3.94
N ILE A 42 -6.62 2.64 -4.00
CA ILE A 42 -6.93 1.51 -3.10
C ILE A 42 -7.40 0.28 -3.89
N VAL A 43 -6.76 -0.86 -3.64
CA VAL A 43 -7.27 -2.17 -4.07
C VAL A 43 -8.01 -2.78 -2.88
N ASN A 44 -9.33 -2.90 -3.00
CA ASN A 44 -10.20 -3.40 -1.95
C ASN A 44 -10.94 -4.65 -2.43
N HIS A 45 -11.01 -5.66 -1.57
CA HIS A 45 -11.86 -6.83 -1.73
C HIS A 45 -12.74 -6.99 -0.48
N GLY A 46 -14.04 -6.72 -0.62
CA GLY A 46 -15.01 -6.96 0.46
C GLY A 46 -14.84 -6.08 1.71
N GLY A 47 -14.31 -4.87 1.58
CA GLY A 47 -14.06 -3.96 2.71
C GLY A 47 -12.66 -4.09 3.31
N HIS A 48 -11.82 -4.98 2.77
CA HIS A 48 -10.44 -5.19 3.17
C HIS A 48 -9.48 -4.82 2.04
N ILE A 49 -8.38 -4.16 2.38
CA ILE A 49 -7.28 -3.88 1.46
C ILE A 49 -6.69 -5.22 1.02
N ASN A 50 -6.64 -5.43 -0.30
CA ASN A 50 -5.86 -6.51 -0.88
C ASN A 50 -4.39 -6.10 -0.89
N CYS A 51 -3.67 -6.48 0.17
CA CYS A 51 -2.29 -6.08 0.39
C CYS A 51 -1.33 -6.56 -0.70
N GLU A 52 -1.58 -7.72 -1.31
CA GLU A 52 -0.76 -8.24 -2.40
C GLU A 52 -0.91 -7.36 -3.66
N GLN A 53 -2.15 -7.06 -4.04
CA GLN A 53 -2.42 -6.21 -5.20
C GLN A 53 -1.99 -4.76 -4.96
N MET A 54 -2.09 -4.26 -3.73
CA MET A 54 -1.52 -2.97 -3.35
C MET A 54 0.00 -2.94 -3.52
N TRP A 55 0.70 -4.05 -3.20
CA TRP A 55 2.12 -4.15 -3.44
C TRP A 55 2.43 -4.03 -4.93
N VAL A 56 1.76 -4.83 -5.77
CA VAL A 56 1.94 -4.81 -7.24
C VAL A 56 1.69 -3.41 -7.81
N LEU A 57 0.59 -2.76 -7.41
CA LEU A 57 0.22 -1.43 -7.87
C LEU A 57 1.28 -0.37 -7.54
N LEU A 58 1.89 -0.46 -6.35
CA LEU A 58 2.79 0.56 -5.82
C LEU A 58 4.28 0.25 -6.02
N SER A 59 4.66 -0.99 -6.32
CA SER A 59 6.05 -1.40 -6.54
C SER A 59 6.58 -1.04 -7.93
N ASN A 60 5.69 -0.89 -8.93
CA ASN A 60 6.03 -0.80 -10.36
C ASN A 60 6.71 -2.08 -10.91
N ASP A 61 6.50 -2.37 -12.19
CA ASP A 61 6.74 -3.69 -12.81
C ASP A 61 8.22 -4.08 -13.02
N ASP A 62 9.16 -3.14 -12.89
CA ASP A 62 10.50 -3.37 -13.43
C ASP A 62 11.41 -4.27 -12.59
N GLN A 63 11.16 -4.44 -11.29
CA GLN A 63 11.96 -5.35 -10.46
C GLN A 63 11.12 -5.90 -9.31
N ALA A 64 10.62 -7.12 -9.49
CA ALA A 64 10.10 -7.99 -8.45
C ALA A 64 11.18 -8.28 -7.38
N THR A 65 11.50 -7.29 -6.54
CA THR A 65 11.89 -7.60 -5.16
C THR A 65 10.58 -7.87 -4.45
N SER A 66 10.15 -9.13 -4.45
CA SER A 66 9.05 -9.56 -3.59
C SER A 66 9.40 -9.22 -2.14
N TYR A 67 8.40 -8.81 -1.36
CA TYR A 67 8.55 -8.83 0.09
C TYR A 67 8.88 -10.27 0.52
N ILE A 68 9.68 -10.40 1.57
CA ILE A 68 10.01 -11.70 2.19
C ILE A 68 8.81 -12.21 2.99
N GLN A 69 8.08 -11.29 3.63
CA GLN A 69 6.89 -11.59 4.42
C GLN A 69 5.83 -10.51 4.22
N LEU A 70 4.56 -10.94 4.18
CA LEU A 70 3.40 -10.07 4.23
C LEU A 70 2.58 -10.45 5.46
N VAL A 71 2.20 -9.44 6.24
CA VAL A 71 1.27 -9.56 7.35
C VAL A 71 0.18 -8.52 7.14
N ASP A 72 -1.08 -8.94 7.05
CA ASP A 72 -2.23 -8.04 7.12
C ASP A 72 -2.84 -8.10 8.53
N LYS A 73 -3.13 -6.92 9.11
CA LYS A 73 -3.79 -6.84 10.42
C LYS A 73 -4.83 -5.75 10.41
N LYS A 74 -5.98 -6.00 11.05
CA LYS A 74 -6.94 -4.93 11.36
C LYS A 74 -6.29 -3.96 12.33
N SER A 75 -6.02 -2.74 11.89
CA SER A 75 -5.46 -1.70 12.75
C SER A 75 -6.58 -0.81 13.27
N LEU A 76 -6.53 -0.50 14.57
CA LEU A 76 -7.47 0.46 15.18
C LEU A 76 -7.31 1.87 14.60
N LYS A 77 -6.12 2.19 14.07
CA LYS A 77 -5.81 3.50 13.48
C LYS A 77 -6.39 3.67 12.08
N SER A 78 -6.65 2.58 11.38
CA SER A 78 -7.13 2.64 9.99
C SER A 78 -8.64 2.66 9.82
N GLY A 79 -9.38 2.80 10.93
CA GLY A 79 -10.84 2.97 10.97
C GLY A 79 -11.61 1.82 10.32
N ALA A 80 -11.75 1.88 8.99
CA ALA A 80 -12.49 0.94 8.15
C ALA A 80 -11.61 -0.14 7.49
N TYR A 81 -10.30 0.05 7.39
CA TYR A 81 -9.42 -0.84 6.62
C TYR A 81 -8.45 -1.64 7.51
N ASN A 82 -7.84 -2.70 6.98
CA ASN A 82 -6.64 -3.31 7.53
C ASN A 82 -5.39 -2.48 7.21
N SER A 83 -4.28 -2.78 7.87
CA SER A 83 -2.93 -2.32 7.53
C SER A 83 -2.15 -3.49 6.92
N CYS A 84 -1.31 -3.17 5.94
CA CYS A 84 -0.43 -4.11 5.26
C CYS A 84 1.00 -3.89 5.74
N PHE A 85 1.65 -4.94 6.23
CA PHE A 85 3.04 -4.92 6.68
C PHE A 85 3.87 -5.81 5.76
N TYR A 86 4.82 -5.21 5.06
CA TYR A 86 5.71 -5.88 4.11
C TYR A 86 7.13 -5.90 4.67
N GLN A 87 7.69 -7.08 4.88
CA GLN A 87 9.11 -7.21 5.18
C GLN A 87 9.90 -7.19 3.87
N ILE A 88 10.62 -6.09 3.62
CA ILE A 88 11.32 -5.88 2.33
C ILE A 88 12.76 -6.40 2.35
N SER A 89 13.35 -6.53 3.53
CA SER A 89 14.61 -7.21 3.79
C SER A 89 14.61 -7.65 5.26
N ASP A 90 15.58 -8.47 5.68
CA ASP A 90 15.67 -8.89 7.07
C ASP A 90 15.65 -7.68 8.02
N GLY A 91 14.82 -7.77 9.06
CA GLY A 91 14.54 -6.70 10.01
C GLY A 91 13.91 -5.41 9.45
N LYS A 92 13.70 -5.25 8.14
CA LYS A 92 13.20 -4.00 7.54
C LYS A 92 11.78 -4.15 7.02
N TRP A 93 10.89 -3.34 7.57
CA TRP A 93 9.47 -3.40 7.30
C TRP A 93 8.94 -2.10 6.70
N LEU A 94 7.90 -2.24 5.88
CA LEU A 94 7.08 -1.17 5.36
C LEU A 94 5.63 -1.42 5.82
N GLU A 95 5.01 -0.43 6.44
CA GLU A 95 3.59 -0.42 6.77
C GLU A 95 2.85 0.47 5.77
N LEU A 96 1.72 -0.02 5.27
CA LEU A 96 0.74 0.73 4.49
C LEU A 96 -0.59 0.69 5.22
N LEU A 97 -1.18 1.86 5.45
CA LEU A 97 -2.51 2.00 6.04
C LEU A 97 -3.20 3.25 5.50
N TYR A 98 -4.51 3.35 5.77
CA TYR A 98 -5.29 4.55 5.49
C TYR A 98 -5.73 5.20 6.78
N GLU A 99 -5.53 6.51 6.89
CA GLU A 99 -6.00 7.32 8.01
C GLU A 99 -6.75 8.52 7.43
N ASN A 100 -8.04 8.66 7.76
CA ASN A 100 -8.90 9.73 7.22
C ASN A 100 -8.82 9.84 5.70
N GLU A 101 -9.10 8.73 5.00
CA GLU A 101 -9.07 8.63 3.53
C GLU A 101 -7.68 8.90 2.90
N THR A 102 -6.63 9.06 3.70
CA THR A 102 -5.27 9.37 3.25
C THR A 102 -4.36 8.17 3.41
N ILE A 103 -3.58 7.85 2.38
CA ILE A 103 -2.58 6.79 2.47
C ILE A 103 -1.41 7.22 3.38
N ARG A 104 -1.02 6.33 4.29
CA ARG A 104 0.16 6.43 5.14
C ARG A 104 1.08 5.27 4.82
N ILE A 105 2.35 5.60 4.56
CA ILE A 105 3.37 4.62 4.24
C ILE A 105 4.55 4.89 5.19
N ASN A 106 4.81 3.95 6.09
CA ASN A 106 5.84 4.06 7.11
C ASN A 106 6.90 2.98 6.90
N GLY A 107 8.14 3.27 7.30
CA GLY A 107 9.21 2.28 7.33
C GLY A 107 9.76 2.14 8.73
N PHE A 108 10.03 0.92 9.17
CA PHE A 108 10.58 0.66 10.50
C PHE A 108 11.52 -0.54 10.49
N LEU A 109 12.36 -0.61 11.53
CA LEU A 109 13.29 -1.71 11.76
C LEU A 109 12.82 -2.53 12.96
N THR A 110 12.89 -3.85 12.84
CA THR A 110 12.68 -4.79 13.94
C THR A 110 13.99 -5.52 14.21
N ASN A 111 14.46 -5.50 15.45
CA ASN A 111 15.58 -6.33 15.86
C ASN A 111 15.05 -7.75 16.12
N GLN A 112 15.39 -8.73 15.30
CA GLN A 112 15.18 -10.13 15.65
C GLN A 112 16.21 -10.53 16.72
N VAL A 113 15.85 -10.35 18.00
CA VAL A 113 16.30 -11.22 19.09
C VAL A 113 15.10 -11.44 20.01
N SER A 114 14.30 -12.45 19.70
CA SER A 114 13.38 -13.06 20.66
C SER A 114 13.25 -14.53 20.28
N SER A 115 14.30 -15.28 20.59
CA SER A 115 14.19 -16.72 20.79
C SER A 115 13.34 -16.94 22.04
N PHE A 116 12.22 -17.66 21.90
CA PHE A 116 11.56 -18.29 23.05
C PHE A 116 12.30 -19.56 23.44
#